data_AF-A0A6B3F9V0-F1
#
_entry.id   AF-A0A6B3F9V0-F1
#
_cell.length_a   1.000
_cell.length_b   1.000
_cell.length_c   1.000
_cell.angle_alpha   90.00
_cell.angle_beta   90.00
_cell.angle_gamma   90.00
#
_symmetry.space_group_name_H-M   'P 1'
#
loop_
_entity.id
_entity.type
_entity.pdbx_description
1 polymer ?
#
loop_
_entity_poly.entity_id
_entity_poly.type
_entity_poly.pdbx_seq_one_letter_code
_entity_poly.pdbx_strand_id
1 'polypeptide(L)' 'EWQASLDAVTEAAGPHRAAYLMRRTLERAEGNGLALPKLLETDYLNTIPTAAEPEIDGDPEMEARVTAWNRW' A
#
# COMPACT_ATOMS: atom_id res chain seq x y z
N GLU A 1 -10.01 -5.54 -27.67
CA GLU A 1 -11.01 -4.63 -27.08
C GLU A 1 -10.52 -4.03 -25.76
N TRP A 2 -10.31 -4.80 -24.70
CA TRP A 2 -9.86 -4.28 -23.38
C TRP A 2 -8.55 -3.47 -23.40
N GLN A 3 -7.52 -3.95 -24.12
CA GLN A 3 -6.25 -3.22 -24.26
C GLN A 3 -6.47 -1.87 -24.94
N ALA A 4 -7.22 -1.86 -26.06
CA ALA A 4 -7.58 -0.63 -26.76
C ALA A 4 -8.37 0.36 -25.87
N SER A 5 -9.23 -0.13 -24.97
CA SER A 5 -9.92 0.72 -24.00
C SER A 5 -8.97 1.33 -22.97
N LEU A 6 -7.96 0.58 -22.52
CA LEU A 6 -6.94 1.10 -21.60
C LEU A 6 -6.04 2.13 -22.30
N ASP A 7 -5.67 1.88 -23.55
CA ASP A 7 -4.89 2.81 -24.38
C ASP A 7 -5.67 4.11 -24.59
N ALA A 8 -6.95 4.01 -24.96
CA ALA A 8 -7.82 5.18 -25.14
C ALA A 8 -7.99 6.00 -23.85
N VAL A 9 -8.09 5.37 -22.68
CA VAL A 9 -8.13 6.08 -21.40
C VAL A 9 -6.78 6.72 -21.07
N THR A 10 -5.68 6.05 -21.38
CA THR A 10 -4.33 6.59 -21.18
C THR A 10 -4.12 7.85 -22.01
N GLU A 11 -4.59 7.84 -23.26
CA GLU A 11 -4.53 8.99 -24.16
C GLU A 11 -5.47 10.14 -23.73
N ALA A 12 -6.72 9.82 -23.37
CA ALA A 12 -7.73 10.84 -23.05
C ALA A 12 -7.61 11.44 -21.64
N ALA A 13 -7.22 10.63 -20.65
CA ALA A 13 -7.24 11.00 -19.22
C ALA A 13 -5.86 10.87 -18.53
N GLY A 14 -4.84 10.43 -19.27
CA GLY A 14 -3.47 10.35 -18.79
C GLY A 14 -3.12 9.08 -18.02
N PRO A 15 -1.81 8.85 -17.78
CA PRO A 15 -1.28 7.61 -17.21
C PRO A 15 -1.76 7.35 -15.78
N HIS A 16 -1.94 8.39 -14.96
CA HIS A 16 -2.42 8.24 -13.58
C HIS A 16 -3.83 7.64 -13.52
N ARG A 17 -4.73 8.05 -14.43
CA ARG A 17 -6.10 7.54 -14.47
C ARG A 17 -6.14 6.09 -14.96
N ALA A 18 -5.34 5.77 -15.97
CA ALA A 18 -5.20 4.40 -16.47
C ALA A 18 -4.67 3.45 -15.40
N ALA A 19 -3.61 3.84 -14.67
CA ALA A 19 -3.06 3.08 -13.55
C ALA A 19 -4.09 2.87 -12.43
N TYR A 20 -4.85 3.91 -12.08
CA TYR A 20 -5.95 3.81 -11.11
C TYR A 20 -7.00 2.75 -11.52
N LEU A 21 -7.45 2.77 -12.78
CA LEU A 21 -8.45 1.82 -13.27
C LEU A 21 -7.92 0.38 -13.30
N MET A 22 -6.65 0.18 -13.68
CA MET A 22 -6.00 -1.12 -13.65
C MET A 22 -5.95 -1.69 -12.22
N ARG A 23 -5.51 -0.88 -11.25
CA ARG A 23 -5.49 -1.28 -9.83
C ARG A 23 -6.88 -1.65 -9.33
N ARG A 24 -7.90 -0.83 -9.61
CA ARG A 24 -9.30 -1.13 -9.24
C ARG A 24 -9.84 -2.42 -9.88
N THR A 25 -9.44 -2.69 -11.12
CA THR A 25 -9.85 -3.90 -11.83
C THR A 25 -9.23 -5.14 -11.19
N LEU A 26 -7.95 -5.05 -10.81
CA LEU A 26 -7.24 -6.11 -10.11
C LEU A 26 -7.83 -6.38 -8.71
N GLU A 27 -8.05 -5.33 -7.91
CA GLU A 27 -8.72 -5.42 -6.58
C GLU A 27 -10.06 -6.16 -6.69
N ARG A 28 -10.87 -5.80 -7.70
CA ARG A 28 -12.18 -6.43 -7.92
C ARG A 28 -12.05 -7.89 -8.34
N ALA A 29 -11.05 -8.23 -9.14
CA ALA A 29 -10.82 -9.60 -9.58
C ALA A 29 -10.37 -10.50 -8.41
N GLU A 30 -9.48 -10.00 -7.55
CA GLU A 30 -9.09 -10.69 -6.31
C GLU A 30 -10.29 -10.91 -5.38
N GLY A 31 -11.13 -9.88 -5.18
CA GLY A 31 -12.37 -10.00 -4.39
C GLY A 31 -13.38 -11.02 -4.95
N ASN A 32 -13.29 -11.34 -6.24
CA ASN A 32 -14.10 -12.37 -6.90
C ASN A 32 -13.41 -13.76 -6.96
N GLY A 33 -12.27 -13.94 -6.28
CA GLY A 33 -11.57 -15.22 -6.18
C GLY A 33 -10.71 -15.59 -7.39
N LEU A 34 -10.42 -14.65 -8.30
CA LEU A 34 -9.42 -14.87 -9.34
C LEU A 34 -8.02 -14.84 -8.71
N ALA A 35 -7.31 -15.96 -8.81
CA ALA A 35 -5.92 -16.05 -8.35
C ALA A 35 -5.01 -15.28 -9.31
N LEU A 36 -4.82 -13.99 -9.04
CA LEU A 36 -3.93 -13.11 -9.78
C LEU A 36 -2.60 -12.96 -9.02
N PRO A 37 -1.47 -12.80 -9.74
CA PRO A 37 -0.23 -12.43 -9.09
C PRO A 37 -0.45 -11.10 -8.36
N LYS A 38 -0.15 -11.09 -7.06
CA LYS A 38 -0.24 -9.86 -6.26
C LYS A 38 0.60 -8.77 -6.92
N LEU A 39 0.10 -7.54 -6.90
CA LEU A 39 0.96 -6.38 -7.11
C LEU A 39 2.16 -6.53 -6.17
N LEU A 40 3.37 -6.56 -6.73
CA LEU A 40 4.61 -6.64 -5.94
C LEU A 40 4.87 -5.35 -5.15
N GLU A 41 4.12 -4.30 -5.45
CA GLU A 41 4.11 -3.05 -4.73
C GLU A 41 2.96 -3.05 -3.72
N THR A 42 3.30 -2.98 -2.44
CA THR A 42 2.37 -2.61 -1.39
C THR A 42 2.16 -1.11 -1.39
N ASP A 43 1.02 -0.65 -0.89
CA ASP A 43 0.82 0.79 -0.66
C ASP A 43 1.95 1.37 0.19
N TYR A 44 2.26 2.66 -0.01
CA TYR A 44 3.25 3.39 0.79
C TYR A 44 2.67 3.75 2.18
N LEU A 45 2.36 2.70 2.93
CA LEU A 45 1.77 2.71 4.26
C LEU A 45 2.44 1.62 5.11
N ASN A 46 2.33 1.74 6.42
CA ASN A 46 2.78 0.69 7.33
C ASN A 46 1.97 -0.59 7.10
N THR A 47 2.67 -1.72 7.01
CA THR A 47 2.05 -3.03 6.80
C THR A 47 1.16 -3.45 7.97
N ILE A 48 1.48 -3.02 9.20
CA ILE A 48 0.70 -3.29 10.42
C ILE A 48 -0.17 -2.06 10.70
N PRO A 49 -1.52 -2.19 10.73
CA PRO A 49 -2.40 -1.10 11.11
C PRO A 49 -2.39 -0.86 12.61
N THR A 50 -2.69 0.37 13.05
CA THR A 50 -2.66 0.76 14.48
C THR A 50 -3.50 -0.12 15.40
N ALA A 51 -4.66 -0.60 14.93
CA ALA A 51 -5.52 -1.49 15.73
C ALA A 51 -4.94 -2.90 15.94
N ALA A 52 -3.91 -3.27 15.18
CA ALA A 52 -3.19 -4.55 15.28
C ALA A 52 -1.75 -4.37 15.74
N GLU A 53 -1.35 -3.16 16.13
CA GLU A 53 -0.04 -2.94 16.75
C GLU A 53 -0.01 -3.68 18.10
N PRO A 54 1.07 -4.43 18.38
CA PRO A 54 1.24 -5.07 19.68
C PRO A 54 1.46 -4.02 20.78
N GLU A 55 1.14 -4.39 22.02
CA GLU A 55 1.59 -3.59 23.16
C GLU A 55 3.12 -3.57 23.21
N ILE A 56 3.67 -2.38 23.48
CA ILE A 56 5.12 -2.20 23.62
C ILE A 56 5.49 -2.63 25.04
N ASP A 57 6.39 -3.62 25.15
CA ASP A 57 7.00 -4.00 26.42
C ASP A 57 8.01 -2.92 26.88
N GLY A 58 8.15 -2.73 28.20
CA GLY A 58 9.18 -1.86 28.78
C GLY A 58 8.67 -0.52 29.30
N ASP A 59 9.61 0.42 29.54
CA ASP A 59 9.34 1.77 30.02
C ASP A 59 9.78 2.80 28.96
N PRO A 60 8.84 3.35 28.18
CA PRO A 60 9.13 4.31 27.12
C PRO A 60 9.83 5.58 27.61
N GLU A 61 9.56 6.02 28.85
CA GLU A 61 10.17 7.23 29.41
C GLU A 61 11.65 6.98 29.72
N MET A 62 11.96 5.82 30.31
CA MET A 62 13.34 5.40 30.55
C MET A 62 14.12 5.23 29.24
N GLU A 63 13.54 4.55 28.26
CA GLU A 63 14.17 4.30 26.95
C GLU A 63 14.44 5.60 26.17
N ALA A 64 13.53 6.56 26.22
CA ALA A 64 13.71 7.88 25.61
C ALA A 64 14.91 8.62 26.21
N ARG A 65 15.09 8.58 27.54
CA ARG A 65 16.22 9.21 28.23
C ARG A 65 17.55 8.57 27.84
N VAL A 66 17.62 7.24 27.81
CA VAL A 66 18.83 6.51 27.41
C VAL A 66 19.17 6.78 25.94
N THR A 67 18.17 6.79 25.06
CA THR A 67 18.36 7.09 23.64
C THR A 67 18.89 8.52 23.42
N ALA A 68 18.41 9.49 24.19
CA ALA A 68 18.89 10.87 24.13
C ALA A 68 20.38 10.98 24.54
N TRP A 69 20.80 10.27 25.59
CA TRP A 69 22.22 10.23 25.98
C TRP A 69 23.10 9.54 24.93
N ASN A 70 22.63 8.47 24.29
CA ASN A 70 23.40 7.74 23.28
C ASN A 70 23.53 8.48 21.93
N ARG A 71 22.55 9.34 21.60
CA ARG A 71 22.55 10.13 20.35
C ARG A 71 23.35 11.42 20.45
N TRP A 72 23.71 11.84 21.66
CA TRP A 72 24.57 12.99 21.93
C TRP A 72 26.03 12.59 21.87
#